data_AF-A0A9X4AS67-F1
#
_entry.id   AF-A0A9X4AS67-F1
#
_cell.length_a   1.000
_cell.length_b   1.000
_cell.length_c   1.000
_cell.angle_alpha   90.00
_cell.angle_beta   90.00
_cell.angle_gamma   90.00
#
_symmetry.space_group_name_H-M   'P 1'
#
loop_
_entity.id
_entity.type
_entity.pdbx_description
1 polymer ?
#
loop_
_entity_poly.entity_id
_entity_poly.type
_entity_poly.pdbx_seq_one_letter_code
_entity_poly.pdbx_strand_id
1 'polypeptide(L)'
;MPAWTLPAIVAACFFGLHYLALRASSGRIGDALGALCLEGTAALGILAWLVVRREAEATPTSTPGVVWACLAGLCISVATTLLFTALRLGGPVAATGTLALGGGVVLSAALAPLIFGEGFTVRRALGVALGVIAMLLLATPSDAKEAPQGADGEEASPMPNQNRHTAEYGHDPKRAVGVRQREIQHAEVERERERQRAEPTIDELVEENDPRSSAEESEEL
;
A
#
# COMPACT_ATOMS: atom_id res chain seq x y z
N MET A 1 28.64 11.55 -18.92
CA MET A 1 27.21 11.69 -18.53
C MET A 1 27.06 13.00 -17.77
N PRO A 2 25.92 13.70 -17.89
CA PRO A 2 25.66 14.89 -17.08
C PRO A 2 25.78 14.60 -15.57
N ALA A 3 26.27 15.58 -14.79
CA ALA A 3 26.51 15.40 -13.35
C ALA A 3 25.24 15.02 -12.55
N TRP A 4 24.06 15.39 -13.04
CA TRP A 4 22.76 15.05 -12.43
C TRP A 4 22.31 13.60 -12.67
N THR A 5 22.93 12.87 -13.60
CA THR A 5 22.47 11.51 -13.97
C THR A 5 22.71 10.51 -12.84
N LEU A 6 23.87 10.55 -12.19
CA LEU A 6 24.18 9.65 -11.08
C LEU A 6 23.21 9.80 -9.88
N PRO A 7 22.98 11.02 -9.34
CA PRO A 7 22.02 11.18 -8.25
C PRO A 7 20.58 10.79 -8.65
N ALA A 8 20.19 10.98 -9.92
CA ALA A 8 18.88 10.54 -10.40
C ALA A 8 18.73 9.01 -10.39
N ILE A 9 19.78 8.27 -10.80
CA ILE A 9 19.77 6.80 -10.75
C ILE A 9 19.70 6.31 -9.31
N VAL A 10 20.51 6.89 -8.42
CA VAL A 10 20.48 6.54 -6.99
C VAL A 10 19.09 6.82 -6.41
N ALA A 11 18.50 7.98 -6.71
CA ALA A 11 17.14 8.31 -6.29
C ALA A 11 16.10 7.29 -6.79
N ALA A 12 16.21 6.83 -8.04
CA ALA A 12 15.33 5.79 -8.58
C ALA A 12 15.39 4.48 -7.78
N CYS A 13 16.58 4.06 -7.33
CA CYS A 13 16.74 2.89 -6.45
C CYS A 13 16.03 3.09 -5.11
N PHE A 14 16.18 4.27 -4.49
CA PHE A 14 15.50 4.60 -3.24
C PHE A 14 13.98 4.65 -3.40
N PHE A 15 13.47 5.15 -4.53
CA PHE A 15 12.04 5.08 -4.82
C PHE A 15 11.55 3.62 -4.91
N GLY A 16 12.31 2.74 -5.57
CA GLY A 16 11.98 1.31 -5.59
C GLY A 16 11.88 0.71 -4.18
N LEU A 17 12.88 0.96 -3.33
CA LEU A 17 12.86 0.50 -1.93
C LEU A 17 11.70 1.10 -1.14
N HIS A 18 11.42 2.38 -1.34
CA HIS A 18 10.30 3.09 -0.72
C HIS A 18 8.96 2.41 -1.02
N TYR A 19 8.69 2.01 -2.27
CA TYR A 19 7.44 1.31 -2.61
C TYR A 19 7.33 -0.08 -1.96
N LEU A 20 8.44 -0.81 -1.84
CA LEU A 20 8.45 -2.09 -1.13
C LEU A 20 8.14 -1.89 0.36
N ALA A 21 8.73 -0.87 1.00
CA ALA A 21 8.45 -0.52 2.39
C ALA A 21 7.00 -0.06 2.59
N LEU A 22 6.44 0.72 1.66
CA LEU A 22 5.03 1.13 1.66
C LEU A 22 4.08 -0.07 1.62
N ARG A 23 4.34 -1.06 0.76
CA ARG A 23 3.55 -2.29 0.77
C ARG A 23 3.68 -3.04 2.08
N ALA A 24 4.90 -3.11 2.62
CA ALA A 24 5.16 -3.77 3.88
C ALA A 24 4.49 -3.07 5.07
N SER A 25 4.21 -1.77 5.01
CA SER A 25 3.46 -1.06 6.06
C SER A 25 1.95 -1.02 5.80
N SER A 26 1.53 -1.10 4.54
CA SER A 26 0.12 -1.09 4.15
C SER A 26 -0.68 -2.20 4.85
N GLY A 27 -1.81 -1.83 5.45
CA GLY A 27 -2.67 -2.72 6.23
C GLY A 27 -2.21 -2.95 7.68
N ARG A 28 -1.03 -2.45 8.08
CA ARG A 28 -0.54 -2.49 9.48
C ARG A 28 -0.71 -1.15 10.21
N ILE A 29 -0.91 -0.08 9.47
CA ILE A 29 -1.10 1.29 9.99
C ILE A 29 -2.18 1.98 9.17
N GLY A 30 -2.96 2.87 9.79
CA GLY A 30 -3.98 3.65 9.08
C GLY A 30 -3.34 4.63 8.08
N ASP A 31 -3.98 4.84 6.92
CA ASP A 31 -3.40 5.58 5.79
C ASP A 31 -2.86 6.97 6.15
N ALA A 32 -3.64 7.77 6.88
CA ALA A 32 -3.22 9.11 7.29
C ALA A 32 -2.04 9.08 8.27
N LEU A 33 -2.04 8.13 9.22
CA LEU A 33 -0.94 7.97 10.17
C LEU A 33 0.32 7.43 9.48
N GLY A 34 0.17 6.47 8.56
CA GLY A 34 1.25 5.94 7.73
C GLY A 34 1.90 7.03 6.88
N ALA A 35 1.09 7.87 6.23
CA ALA A 35 1.57 9.02 5.49
C ALA A 35 2.30 10.02 6.41
N LEU A 36 1.74 10.35 7.58
CA LEU A 36 2.39 11.24 8.54
C LEU A 36 3.75 10.71 9.02
N CYS A 37 3.84 9.43 9.38
CA CYS A 37 5.10 8.80 9.80
C CYS A 37 6.13 8.81 8.67
N LEU A 38 5.71 8.53 7.44
CA LEU A 38 6.58 8.55 6.26
C LEU A 38 7.13 9.95 5.99
N GLU A 39 6.25 10.96 5.92
CA GLU A 39 6.67 12.33 5.62
C GLU A 39 7.48 12.92 6.79
N GLY A 40 7.11 12.61 8.03
CA GLY A 40 7.84 13.02 9.23
C GLY A 40 9.26 12.45 9.28
N THR A 41 9.43 11.15 8.96
CA THR A 41 10.77 10.53 8.90
C THR A 41 11.61 11.06 7.73
N ALA A 42 10.98 11.35 6.58
CA ALA A 42 11.66 12.00 5.46
C ALA A 42 12.13 13.42 5.84
N ALA A 43 11.27 14.22 6.49
CA ALA A 43 11.62 15.55 6.96
C ALA A 43 12.78 15.54 7.97
N LEU A 44 12.79 14.59 8.91
CA LEU A 44 13.90 14.39 9.85
C LEU A 44 15.20 14.02 9.12
N GLY A 45 15.14 13.16 8.11
CA GLY A 45 16.30 12.81 7.28
C GLY A 45 16.88 14.03 6.55
N ILE A 46 16.03 14.88 5.98
CA ILE A 46 16.43 16.14 5.34
C ILE A 46 17.02 17.11 6.36
N LEU A 47 16.41 17.22 7.55
CA LEU A 47 16.93 18.07 8.63
C LEU A 47 18.33 17.62 9.08
N ALA A 48 18.54 16.32 9.27
CA ALA A 48 19.85 15.77 9.61
C ALA A 48 20.88 16.09 8.52
N TRP A 49 20.50 15.96 7.24
CA TRP A 49 21.37 16.31 6.12
C TRP A 49 21.75 17.79 6.10
N LEU A 50 20.81 18.70 6.40
CA LEU A 50 21.07 20.14 6.52
C LEU A 50 22.04 20.45 7.66
N VAL A 51 21.90 19.78 8.81
CA VAL A 51 22.82 19.95 9.95
C VAL A 51 24.24 19.48 9.60
N VAL A 52 24.38 18.41 8.82
CA VAL A 52 25.68 17.89 8.38
C VAL A 52 26.34 18.79 7.32
N ARG A 53 25.55 19.41 6.42
CA ARG A 53 26.06 20.20 5.28
C ARG A 53 26.12 21.71 5.50
N ARG A 54 26.42 22.15 6.73
CA ARG A 54 26.43 23.57 7.12
C ARG A 54 27.33 24.50 6.28
N GLU A 55 28.32 23.97 5.56
CA GLU A 55 29.32 24.76 4.82
C GLU A 55 29.30 24.58 3.30
N ALA A 56 28.33 23.84 2.74
CA ALA A 56 28.23 23.72 1.28
C ALA A 56 27.72 25.02 0.65
N GLU A 57 28.33 25.47 -0.45
CA GLU A 57 27.94 26.65 -1.24
C GLU A 57 26.41 26.77 -1.32
N ALA A 58 25.85 27.72 -0.56
CA ALA A 58 24.42 27.88 -0.45
C ALA A 58 23.89 28.44 -1.76
N THR A 59 23.11 27.63 -2.48
CA THR A 59 22.27 28.17 -3.54
C THR A 59 21.36 29.24 -2.91
N PRO A 60 21.30 30.47 -3.46
CA PRO A 60 20.53 31.54 -2.84
C PRO A 60 19.06 31.13 -2.73
N THR A 61 18.54 31.17 -1.50
CA THR A 61 17.12 30.87 -1.23
C THR A 61 16.27 32.02 -1.74
N SER A 62 15.26 31.72 -2.56
CA SER A 62 14.31 32.70 -3.08
C SER A 62 12.90 32.38 -2.63
N THR A 63 12.08 33.41 -2.41
CA THR A 63 10.67 33.25 -2.01
C THR A 63 9.88 32.39 -3.01
N PRO A 64 9.99 32.58 -4.34
CA PRO A 64 9.31 31.70 -5.29
C PRO A 64 9.75 30.24 -5.17
N GLY A 65 11.05 29.99 -4.96
CA GLY A 65 11.57 28.64 -4.76
C GLY A 65 10.98 27.96 -3.53
N VAL A 66 10.85 28.70 -2.42
CA VAL A 66 10.20 28.20 -1.19
C VAL A 66 8.72 27.86 -1.45
N VAL A 67 7.98 28.75 -2.14
CA VAL A 67 6.57 28.50 -2.46
C VAL A 67 6.39 27.25 -3.31
N TRP A 68 7.20 27.07 -4.36
CA TRP A 68 7.15 25.86 -5.19
C TRP A 68 7.54 24.59 -4.43
N ALA A 69 8.52 24.68 -3.52
CA ALA A 69 8.90 23.56 -2.66
C ALA A 69 7.77 23.16 -1.69
N CYS A 70 7.10 24.14 -1.07
CA CYS A 70 5.93 23.88 -0.23
C CYS A 70 4.78 23.25 -1.01
N LEU A 71 4.50 23.74 -2.23
CA LEU A 71 3.46 23.18 -3.09
C LEU A 71 3.79 21.73 -3.48
N ALA A 72 5.04 21.44 -3.84
CA ALA A 72 5.48 20.07 -4.11
C ALA A 72 5.30 19.15 -2.89
N GLY A 73 5.62 19.65 -1.69
CA GLY A 73 5.38 18.96 -0.41
C GLY A 73 3.90 18.61 -0.17
N LEU A 74 2.99 19.55 -0.43
CA LEU A 74 1.55 19.31 -0.31
C LEU A 74 1.05 18.27 -1.33
N CYS A 75 1.52 18.35 -2.57
CA CYS A 75 1.18 17.38 -3.60
C CYS A 75 1.65 15.96 -3.23
N ILE A 76 2.88 15.80 -2.72
CA ILE A 76 3.38 14.48 -2.33
C ILE A 76 2.62 13.92 -1.11
N SER A 77 2.22 14.75 -0.14
CA SER A 77 1.41 14.31 1.00
C SER A 77 0.04 13.73 0.59
N VAL A 78 -0.62 14.36 -0.40
CA VAL A 78 -1.86 13.82 -0.97
C VAL A 78 -1.59 12.52 -1.71
N ALA A 79 -0.54 12.47 -2.54
CA ALA A 79 -0.17 11.29 -3.30
C ALA A 79 0.18 10.10 -2.40
N THR A 80 0.95 10.29 -1.32
CA THR A 80 1.33 9.23 -0.38
C THR A 80 0.12 8.69 0.37
N THR A 81 -0.80 9.55 0.80
CA THR A 81 -2.07 9.13 1.44
C THR A 81 -2.90 8.25 0.49
N LEU A 82 -3.10 8.69 -0.76
CA LEU A 82 -3.85 7.93 -1.76
C LEU A 82 -3.16 6.61 -2.12
N LEU A 83 -1.83 6.58 -2.12
CA LEU A 83 -1.06 5.39 -2.40
C LEU A 83 -1.18 4.35 -1.27
N PHE A 84 -1.16 4.77 0.00
CA PHE A 84 -1.50 3.91 1.13
C PHE A 84 -2.91 3.33 0.98
N THR A 85 -3.89 4.16 0.62
CA THR A 85 -5.25 3.70 0.35
C THR A 85 -5.28 2.66 -0.78
N ALA A 86 -4.61 2.90 -1.90
CA ALA A 86 -4.57 1.97 -3.04
C ALA A 86 -3.94 0.61 -2.67
N LEU A 87 -2.83 0.63 -1.91
CA LEU A 87 -2.16 -0.58 -1.45
C LEU A 87 -3.02 -1.33 -0.41
N ARG A 88 -3.73 -0.62 0.46
CA ARG A 88 -4.63 -1.19 1.46
C ARG A 88 -5.85 -1.85 0.81
N LEU A 89 -6.34 -1.28 -0.29
CA LEU A 89 -7.39 -1.88 -1.12
C LEU A 89 -6.92 -3.12 -1.92
N GLY A 90 -5.68 -3.58 -1.70
CA GLY A 90 -5.17 -4.81 -2.31
C GLY A 90 -4.44 -4.58 -3.63
N GLY A 91 -4.23 -3.33 -4.05
CA GLY A 91 -3.49 -3.03 -5.27
C GLY A 91 -2.09 -3.67 -5.27
N PRO A 92 -1.68 -4.37 -6.35
CA PRO A 92 -0.35 -4.95 -6.43
C PRO A 92 0.69 -3.84 -6.58
N VAL A 93 1.79 -3.96 -5.83
CA VAL A 93 2.85 -2.93 -5.77
C VAL A 93 3.40 -2.57 -7.14
N ALA A 94 3.55 -3.57 -8.00
CA ALA A 94 4.00 -3.38 -9.37
C ALA A 94 3.06 -2.43 -10.12
N ALA A 95 1.75 -2.66 -10.10
CA ALA A 95 0.78 -1.79 -10.79
C ALA A 95 0.64 -0.42 -10.10
N THR A 96 0.45 -0.38 -8.79
CA THR A 96 0.20 0.87 -8.05
C THR A 96 1.41 1.79 -8.10
N GLY A 97 2.61 1.24 -7.93
CA GLY A 97 3.86 2.02 -7.99
C GLY A 97 4.17 2.49 -9.40
N THR A 98 3.95 1.65 -10.41
CA THR A 98 4.12 2.06 -11.80
C THR A 98 3.12 3.13 -12.21
N LEU A 99 1.86 3.05 -11.78
CA LEU A 99 0.86 4.09 -12.05
C LEU A 99 1.20 5.41 -11.34
N ALA A 100 1.57 5.37 -10.06
CA ALA A 100 1.87 6.58 -9.30
C ALA A 100 3.17 7.24 -9.78
N LEU A 101 4.30 6.53 -9.75
CA LEU A 101 5.60 7.09 -10.10
C LEU A 101 5.79 7.19 -11.61
N GLY A 102 5.50 6.12 -12.34
CA GLY A 102 5.61 6.11 -13.80
C GLY A 102 4.63 7.09 -14.44
N GLY A 103 3.39 7.18 -13.93
CA GLY A 103 2.41 8.19 -14.31
C GLY A 103 2.92 9.61 -14.11
N GLY A 104 3.48 9.91 -12.93
CA GLY A 104 4.10 11.20 -12.64
C GLY A 104 5.26 11.55 -13.59
N VAL A 105 6.13 10.58 -13.91
CA VAL A 105 7.25 10.78 -14.86
C VAL A 105 6.74 11.05 -16.28
N VAL A 106 5.76 10.28 -16.76
CA VAL A 106 5.17 10.48 -18.09
C VAL A 106 4.47 11.84 -18.17
N LEU A 107 3.68 12.19 -17.16
CA LEU A 107 2.95 13.45 -17.11
C LEU A 107 3.90 14.66 -17.03
N SER A 108 4.92 14.59 -16.17
CA SER A 108 5.93 15.65 -16.07
C SER A 108 6.73 15.81 -17.36
N ALA A 109 7.11 14.71 -18.03
CA ALA A 109 7.78 14.78 -19.32
C ALA A 109 6.91 15.41 -20.42
N ALA A 110 5.59 15.16 -20.38
CA ALA A 110 4.62 15.77 -21.30
C ALA A 110 4.37 17.25 -21.02
N LEU A 111 4.29 17.65 -19.74
CA LEU A 111 3.94 19.02 -19.34
C LEU A 111 5.14 19.96 -19.19
N ALA A 112 6.34 19.47 -18.91
CA ALA A 112 7.54 20.30 -18.75
C ALA A 112 7.82 21.27 -19.92
N PRO A 113 7.65 20.88 -21.20
CA PRO A 113 7.75 21.81 -22.35
C PRO A 113 6.80 23.00 -22.25
N LEU A 114 5.57 22.76 -21.80
CA LEU A 114 4.53 23.80 -21.70
C LEU A 114 4.77 24.72 -20.50
N ILE A 115 5.21 24.17 -19.37
CA ILE A 115 5.35 24.91 -18.11
C ILE A 115 6.69 25.65 -18.04
N PHE A 116 7.78 25.02 -18.48
CA PHE A 116 9.14 25.54 -18.35
C PHE A 116 9.71 26.09 -19.65
N GLY A 117 8.93 26.08 -20.74
CA GLY A 117 9.36 26.58 -22.05
C GLY A 117 10.46 25.72 -22.70
N GLU A 118 10.57 24.45 -22.32
CA GLU A 118 11.54 23.53 -22.91
C GLU A 118 11.12 23.11 -24.33
N GLY A 119 12.10 22.84 -25.20
CA GLY A 119 11.83 22.35 -26.55
C GLY A 119 11.16 20.96 -26.56
N PHE A 120 10.04 20.82 -27.27
CA PHE A 120 9.41 19.52 -27.50
C PHE A 120 10.11 18.78 -28.65
N THR A 121 10.84 17.72 -28.31
CA THR A 121 11.55 16.91 -29.31
C THR A 121 10.80 15.62 -29.63
N VAL A 122 10.93 15.13 -30.87
CA VAL A 122 10.37 13.83 -31.28
C VAL A 122 10.86 12.70 -30.38
N ARG A 123 12.12 12.74 -29.94
CA ARG A 123 12.68 11.76 -29.00
C ARG A 123 11.94 11.76 -27.66
N ARG A 124 11.56 12.93 -27.13
CA ARG A 124 10.76 13.05 -25.90
C ARG A 124 9.36 12.48 -26.11
N ALA A 125 8.71 12.80 -27.23
CA ALA A 125 7.40 12.26 -27.57
C ALA A 125 7.39 10.72 -27.62
N LEU A 126 8.41 10.13 -28.27
CA LEU A 126 8.59 8.67 -28.31
C LEU A 126 8.83 8.09 -26.91
N GLY A 127 9.66 8.73 -26.08
CA GLY A 127 9.89 8.30 -24.70
C GLY A 127 8.61 8.31 -23.86
N VAL A 128 7.79 9.36 -23.98
CA VAL A 128 6.49 9.47 -23.32
C VAL A 128 5.55 8.36 -23.79
N ALA A 129 5.45 8.13 -25.11
CA ALA A 129 4.59 7.07 -25.66
C ALA A 129 5.01 5.68 -25.17
N LEU A 130 6.30 5.36 -25.19
CA LEU A 130 6.82 4.10 -24.67
C LEU A 130 6.59 3.97 -23.15
N GLY A 131 6.73 5.06 -22.39
CA GLY A 131 6.43 5.10 -20.96
C GLY A 131 4.96 4.81 -20.66
N VAL A 132 4.03 5.37 -21.44
CA VAL A 132 2.59 5.06 -21.34
C VAL A 132 2.34 3.58 -21.63
N ILE A 133 2.91 3.03 -22.71
CA ILE A 133 2.76 1.62 -23.06
C ILE A 133 3.29 0.71 -21.95
N ALA A 134 4.50 0.98 -21.46
CA ALA A 134 5.09 0.20 -20.36
C ALA A 134 4.23 0.26 -19.09
N MET A 135 3.69 1.44 -18.77
CA MET A 135 2.80 1.62 -17.62
C MET A 135 1.51 0.83 -17.76
N LEU A 136 0.88 0.87 -18.94
CA LEU A 136 -0.34 0.10 -19.20
C LEU A 136 -0.08 -1.41 -19.12
N LEU A 137 1.02 -1.89 -19.70
CA LEU A 137 1.39 -3.30 -19.66
C LEU A 137 1.67 -3.81 -18.25
N LEU A 138 2.30 -3.00 -17.40
CA LEU A 138 2.57 -3.36 -16.00
C LEU A 138 1.33 -3.19 -15.08
N ALA A 139 0.40 -2.33 -15.46
CA ALA A 139 -0.84 -2.11 -14.70
C ALA A 139 -1.92 -3.15 -15.02
N THR A 140 -1.89 -3.76 -16.21
CA THR A 140 -2.81 -4.84 -16.56
C THR A 140 -2.49 -6.11 -15.77
N PRO A 141 -3.48 -6.73 -15.10
CA PRO A 141 -3.28 -8.03 -14.48
C PRO A 141 -2.83 -9.03 -15.54
N SER A 142 -1.75 -9.75 -15.28
CA SER A 142 -1.45 -10.94 -16.06
C SER A 142 -2.50 -11.98 -15.70
N ASP A 143 -3.50 -12.19 -16.57
CA ASP A 143 -4.35 -13.38 -16.58
C ASP A 143 -3.50 -14.61 -16.95
N ALA A 144 -2.40 -14.84 -16.23
CA ALA A 144 -1.67 -16.08 -16.24
C ALA A 144 -2.58 -17.10 -15.55
N LYS A 145 -3.57 -17.54 -16.33
CA LYS A 145 -4.42 -18.70 -16.16
C LYS A 145 -3.62 -19.71 -15.36
N GLU A 146 -3.98 -19.89 -14.09
CA GLU A 146 -3.47 -20.98 -13.28
C GLU A 146 -3.71 -22.24 -14.12
N ALA A 147 -2.65 -22.74 -14.76
CA ALA A 147 -2.70 -24.07 -15.33
C ALA A 147 -3.04 -24.96 -14.13
N PRO A 148 -4.09 -25.78 -14.20
CA PRO A 148 -4.54 -26.57 -13.07
C PRO A 148 -3.34 -27.35 -12.53
N GLN A 149 -2.83 -26.90 -11.38
CA GLN A 149 -1.78 -27.54 -10.63
C GLN A 149 -2.45 -28.75 -9.96
N GLY A 150 -2.63 -29.79 -10.76
CA GLY A 150 -3.52 -30.91 -10.45
C GLY A 150 -3.62 -31.88 -11.62
N ALA A 151 -2.48 -32.25 -12.20
CA ALA A 151 -2.36 -33.45 -13.03
C ALA A 151 -1.11 -34.23 -12.63
N ASP A 152 -0.80 -34.23 -11.32
CA ASP A 152 0.18 -35.12 -10.74
C ASP A 152 -0.63 -36.32 -10.27
N GLY A 153 -0.50 -37.42 -11.01
CA GLY A 153 -1.29 -38.63 -10.85
C GLY A 153 -1.20 -39.19 -9.43
N GLU A 154 -2.32 -39.12 -8.72
CA GLU A 154 -2.64 -40.06 -7.67
C GLU A 154 -3.74 -40.96 -8.23
N GLU A 155 -3.39 -42.22 -8.51
CA GLU A 155 -4.34 -43.30 -8.82
C GLU A 155 -5.30 -43.48 -7.63
N ALA A 156 -6.33 -42.64 -7.57
CA ALA A 156 -7.43 -42.82 -6.66
C ALA A 156 -8.29 -43.98 -7.18
N SER A 157 -8.24 -45.09 -6.44
CA SER A 157 -9.21 -46.18 -6.50
C SER A 157 -10.65 -45.65 -6.62
N PRO A 158 -11.51 -46.28 -7.44
CA PRO A 158 -12.88 -45.83 -7.67
C PRO A 158 -13.72 -45.98 -6.41
N MET A 159 -13.94 -44.88 -5.69
CA MET A 159 -15.02 -44.80 -4.69
C MET A 159 -16.37 -44.64 -5.42
N PRO A 160 -17.42 -45.33 -4.97
CA PRO A 160 -18.73 -45.29 -5.59
C PRO A 160 -19.36 -43.90 -5.45
N ASN A 161 -19.66 -43.34 -6.60
CA ASN A 161 -20.38 -42.10 -6.86
C ASN A 161 -21.72 -42.06 -6.11
N GLN A 162 -21.81 -41.22 -5.07
CA GLN A 162 -23.04 -41.05 -4.28
C GLN A 162 -23.55 -39.60 -4.24
N ASN A 163 -23.21 -38.73 -5.20
CA ASN A 163 -23.82 -37.39 -5.26
C ASN A 163 -23.96 -36.89 -6.70
N ARG A 164 -25.05 -37.32 -7.34
CA ARG A 164 -25.48 -36.90 -8.68
C ARG A 164 -26.57 -35.81 -8.62
N HIS A 165 -26.42 -34.81 -7.74
CA HIS A 165 -27.43 -33.75 -7.57
C HIS A 165 -26.85 -32.35 -7.30
N THR A 166 -25.84 -31.90 -8.04
CA THR A 166 -25.52 -30.46 -8.14
C THR A 166 -24.89 -30.15 -9.49
N ALA A 167 -25.67 -30.17 -10.57
CA ALA A 167 -25.19 -29.79 -11.90
C ALA A 167 -26.23 -28.92 -12.61
N GLU A 168 -26.36 -27.66 -12.18
CA GLU A 168 -26.83 -26.55 -13.01
C GLU A 168 -26.69 -25.22 -12.25
N TYR A 169 -25.48 -24.65 -12.18
CA TYR A 169 -25.35 -23.21 -11.95
C TYR A 169 -24.14 -22.71 -12.74
N GLY A 170 -24.43 -21.91 -13.77
CA GLY A 170 -23.43 -21.27 -14.61
C GLY A 170 -22.42 -20.50 -13.77
N HIS A 171 -21.15 -20.83 -13.96
CA HIS A 171 -20.03 -20.30 -13.21
C HIS A 171 -19.71 -18.88 -13.71
N ASP A 172 -20.38 -17.87 -13.12
CA ASP A 172 -19.99 -16.47 -13.25
C ASP A 172 -18.87 -16.17 -12.22
N PRO A 173 -17.61 -16.01 -12.64
CA PRO A 173 -16.48 -15.80 -11.74
C PRO A 173 -16.62 -14.50 -10.92
N LYS A 174 -17.40 -13.52 -11.38
CA LYS A 174 -17.64 -12.28 -10.62
C LYS A 174 -18.58 -12.52 -9.42
N ARG A 175 -19.47 -13.50 -9.50
CA ARG A 175 -20.29 -13.91 -8.34
C ARG A 175 -19.47 -14.67 -7.30
N ALA A 176 -18.49 -15.47 -7.72
CA ALA A 176 -17.66 -16.24 -6.80
C ALA A 176 -16.80 -15.36 -5.86
N VAL A 177 -16.25 -14.25 -6.37
CA VAL A 177 -15.48 -13.28 -5.56
C VAL A 177 -16.38 -12.58 -4.53
N GLY A 178 -17.58 -12.17 -4.93
CA GLY A 178 -18.53 -11.50 -4.03
C GLY A 178 -19.15 -12.40 -2.97
N VAL A 179 -19.16 -13.73 -3.15
CA VAL A 179 -19.59 -14.70 -2.12
C VAL A 179 -18.46 -14.89 -1.10
N ARG A 180 -17.23 -15.12 -1.57
CA ARG A 180 -16.08 -15.34 -0.68
C ARG A 180 -15.78 -14.12 0.20
N GLN A 181 -15.99 -12.90 -0.33
CA GLN A 181 -15.83 -11.67 0.45
C GLN A 181 -16.92 -11.48 1.52
N ARG A 182 -18.15 -11.96 1.27
CA ARG A 182 -19.23 -11.94 2.27
C ARG A 182 -19.03 -12.98 3.37
N GLU A 183 -18.48 -14.15 3.04
CA GLU A 183 -18.11 -15.16 4.03
C GLU A 183 -17.00 -14.66 4.97
N ILE A 184 -15.98 -13.98 4.43
CA ILE A 184 -14.91 -13.37 5.24
C ILE A 184 -15.46 -12.28 6.15
N GLN A 185 -16.32 -11.40 5.63
CA GLN A 185 -16.96 -10.36 6.45
C GLN A 185 -17.85 -10.96 7.56
N HIS A 186 -18.59 -12.02 7.27
CA HIS A 186 -19.42 -12.68 8.27
C HIS A 186 -18.57 -13.34 9.36
N ALA A 187 -17.46 -13.99 8.97
CA ALA A 187 -16.54 -14.62 9.91
C ALA A 187 -15.81 -13.60 10.81
N GLU A 188 -15.47 -12.41 10.30
CA GLU A 188 -14.91 -11.33 11.11
C GLU A 188 -15.91 -10.79 12.14
N VAL A 189 -17.17 -10.55 11.72
CA VAL A 189 -18.23 -10.10 12.63
C VAL A 189 -18.51 -11.13 13.73
N GLU A 190 -18.46 -12.42 13.39
CA GLU A 190 -18.67 -13.50 14.36
C GLU A 190 -17.52 -13.57 15.37
N ARG A 191 -16.26 -13.43 14.92
CA ARG A 191 -15.10 -13.33 15.81
C ARG A 191 -15.12 -12.11 16.72
N GLU A 192 -15.58 -10.95 16.23
CA GLU A 192 -15.76 -9.77 17.08
C GLU A 192 -16.84 -9.98 18.15
N ARG A 193 -17.95 -10.63 17.80
CA ARG A 193 -19.00 -11.01 18.77
C ARG A 193 -18.48 -11.99 19.81
N GLU A 194 -17.65 -12.94 19.43
CA GLU A 194 -17.02 -13.86 20.38
C GLU A 194 -16.05 -13.14 21.31
N ARG A 195 -15.24 -12.20 20.79
CA ARG A 195 -14.37 -11.36 21.63
C ARG A 195 -15.16 -10.51 22.61
N GLN A 196 -16.25 -9.90 22.17
CA GLN A 196 -17.13 -9.10 23.05
C GLN A 196 -17.84 -9.94 24.12
N ARG A 197 -18.10 -11.23 23.86
CA ARG A 197 -18.63 -12.16 24.89
C ARG A 197 -17.55 -12.64 25.85
N ALA A 198 -16.30 -12.71 25.40
CA ALA A 198 -15.18 -13.20 26.19
C ALA A 198 -14.51 -12.10 27.03
N GLU A 199 -14.79 -10.82 26.76
CA GLU A 199 -14.38 -9.74 27.64
C GLU A 199 -15.25 -9.77 28.91
N PRO A 200 -14.65 -10.02 30.10
CA PRO A 200 -15.39 -10.01 31.35
C PRO A 200 -16.00 -8.63 31.55
N THR A 201 -17.24 -8.60 32.03
CA THR A 201 -17.93 -7.34 32.25
C THR A 201 -17.18 -6.56 33.33
N ILE A 202 -17.12 -5.23 33.23
CA ILE A 202 -16.45 -4.40 34.26
C ILE A 202 -16.98 -4.74 35.67
N ASP A 203 -18.26 -5.09 35.79
CA ASP A 203 -18.85 -5.53 37.05
C ASP A 203 -18.25 -6.83 37.59
N GLU A 204 -17.91 -7.81 36.74
CA GLU A 204 -17.22 -9.06 37.16
C GLU A 204 -15.78 -8.77 37.63
N LEU A 205 -15.08 -7.87 36.94
CA LEU A 205 -13.72 -7.46 37.33
C LEU A 205 -13.71 -6.63 38.63
N VAL A 206 -14.81 -5.95 38.95
CA VAL A 206 -14.96 -5.20 40.21
C VAL A 206 -15.29 -6.14 41.37
N GLU A 207 -16.09 -7.18 41.13
CA GLU A 207 -16.44 -8.19 42.15
C GLU A 207 -15.23 -9.08 42.50
N GLU A 208 -14.40 -9.47 41.53
CA GLU A 208 -13.18 -10.25 41.77
C GLU A 208 -12.12 -9.48 42.58
N ASN A 209 -12.21 -8.15 42.62
CA ASN A 209 -11.24 -7.27 43.27
C ASN A 209 -11.81 -6.55 44.52
N ASP A 210 -12.97 -6.97 45.04
CA ASP A 210 -13.51 -6.42 46.30
C ASP A 210 -12.66 -6.92 47.49
N PRO A 211 -11.89 -6.04 48.16
CA PRO A 211 -11.05 -6.41 49.29
C PRO A 211 -11.84 -6.90 50.52
N ARG A 212 -13.18 -6.86 50.50
CA ARG A 212 -14.03 -7.45 51.55
C ARG A 212 -14.21 -8.95 51.42
N SER A 213 -14.12 -9.50 50.21
CA SER A 213 -14.25 -10.95 49.95
C SER A 213 -13.13 -11.76 50.62
N SER A 214 -11.90 -11.23 50.62
CA SER A 214 -10.73 -11.89 51.22
C SER A 214 -10.64 -11.73 52.75
N ALA A 215 -11.48 -10.88 53.36
CA ALA A 215 -11.48 -10.68 54.81
C ALA A 215 -12.31 -11.73 55.56
N GLU A 216 -13.37 -12.26 54.95
CA GLU A 216 -14.27 -13.23 55.61
C GLU A 216 -13.66 -14.66 55.67
N GLU A 217 -12.79 -15.03 54.72
CA GLU A 217 -12.15 -16.37 54.71
C GLU A 217 -11.03 -16.51 55.78
N SER A 218 -10.62 -15.40 56.40
CA SER A 218 -9.55 -15.39 57.42
C SER A 218 -10.06 -15.54 58.86
N GLU A 219 -11.38 -15.46 59.11
CA GLU A 219 -11.98 -15.60 60.45
C GLU A 219 -12.50 -17.03 60.76
N GLU A 220 -12.52 -17.95 59.79
CA GLU A 220 -12.96 -19.35 59.99
C GLU A 220 -11.82 -20.38 60.17
N LEU A 221 -10.56 -19.95 60.25
CA LEU A 221 -9.37 -20.78 60.54
C LEU A 221 -8.74 -20.46 61.89
#